data_AF-A0A4Y8Q756-F1
#
_entry.id   AF-A0A4Y8Q756-F1
#
_cell.length_a   1.000
_cell.length_b   1.000
_cell.length_c   1.000
_cell.angle_alpha   90.00
_cell.angle_beta   90.00
_cell.angle_gamma   90.00
#
_symmetry.space_group_name_H-M   'P 1'
#
loop_
_entity.id
_entity.type
_entity.pdbx_description
1 polymer ?
#
loop_
_entity_poly.entity_id
_entity_poly.type
_entity_poly.pdbx_seq_one_letter_code
_entity_poly.pdbx_strand_id
1 'polypeptide(L)'
;MVKMSLWTLVFLLVWVGGYWWTHREKGPDPALKSVVANYVGSDGAIHDPTGDLGVTNKEDVSFQLKGDQLAISYGKQLFRIDLRKDGQDVFRSLQALGVTVEQDANGRVTVRYHGEAVKRFE
;
A
#
# COMPACT_ATOMS: atom_id res chain seq x y z
N MET A 1 35.81 -10.09 21.42
CA MET A 1 34.58 -10.62 20.78
C MET A 1 33.39 -9.67 20.87
N VAL A 2 33.09 -9.06 22.02
CA VAL A 2 31.94 -8.13 22.20
C VAL A 2 31.94 -6.91 21.25
N LYS A 3 33.12 -6.37 20.90
CA LYS A 3 33.24 -5.22 19.98
C LYS A 3 32.77 -5.53 18.55
N MET A 4 32.85 -6.78 18.10
CA MET A 4 32.48 -7.17 16.73
C MET A 4 30.95 -7.33 16.59
N SER A 5 30.29 -7.76 17.67
CA SER A 5 28.83 -7.92 17.77
C SER A 5 28.08 -6.58 17.74
N LEU A 6 28.70 -5.50 18.23
CA LEU A 6 28.09 -4.18 18.24
C LEU A 6 28.07 -3.57 16.82
N TRP A 7 29.11 -3.82 16.03
CA TRP A 7 29.19 -3.35 14.65
C TRP A 7 28.19 -4.04 13.73
N THR A 8 27.94 -5.34 13.90
CA THR A 8 26.88 -6.05 13.14
C THR A 8 25.48 -5.55 13.50
N LEU A 9 25.23 -5.21 14.76
CA LEU A 9 23.94 -4.66 15.20
C LEU A 9 23.69 -3.25 14.62
N VAL A 10 24.71 -2.40 14.62
CA VAL A 10 24.64 -1.07 13.99
C VAL A 10 24.48 -1.20 12.47
N PHE A 11 25.18 -2.14 11.84
CA PHE A 11 25.06 -2.37 10.40
C PHE A 11 23.65 -2.84 10.03
N LEU A 12 23.05 -3.72 10.82
CA LEU A 12 21.65 -4.16 10.66
C LEU A 12 20.66 -2.99 10.84
N LEU A 13 20.87 -2.12 11.84
CA LEU A 13 20.02 -0.95 12.05
C LEU A 13 20.15 0.09 10.93
N VAL A 14 21.35 0.30 10.39
CA VAL A 14 21.57 1.18 9.24
C VAL A 14 20.99 0.56 7.96
N TRP A 15 21.05 -0.76 7.80
CA TRP A 15 20.42 -1.45 6.67
C TRP A 15 18.90 -1.36 6.72
N VAL A 16 18.29 -1.66 7.86
CA VAL A 16 16.83 -1.59 8.04
C VAL A 16 16.33 -0.15 7.97
N GLY A 17 17.04 0.78 8.63
CA GLY A 17 16.72 2.21 8.59
C GLY A 17 16.95 2.83 7.22
N GLY A 18 18.00 2.43 6.52
CA GLY A 18 18.32 2.84 5.15
C GLY A 18 17.30 2.33 4.14
N TYR A 19 16.87 1.07 4.27
CA TYR A 19 15.82 0.47 3.44
C TYR A 19 14.47 1.20 3.60
N TRP A 20 14.12 1.55 4.84
CA TRP A 20 12.94 2.38 5.13
C TRP A 20 13.05 3.82 4.60
N TRP A 21 14.27 4.36 4.53
CA TRP A 21 14.52 5.73 4.05
C TRP A 21 14.56 5.82 2.52
N THR A 22 15.13 4.82 1.83
CA THR A 22 15.21 4.79 0.36
C THR A 22 13.89 4.43 -0.31
N HIS A 23 13.01 3.68 0.35
CA HIS A 23 11.64 3.41 -0.15
C HIS A 23 10.68 4.59 0.04
N ARG A 24 11.19 5.77 0.40
CA ARG A 24 10.44 7.03 0.41
C ARG A 24 10.44 7.65 -0.99
N GLU A 25 10.20 6.84 -2.02
CA GLU A 25 10.18 7.31 -3.41
C GLU A 25 8.95 8.20 -3.64
N LYS A 26 9.24 9.37 -4.19
CA LYS A 26 8.27 10.39 -4.57
C LYS A 26 7.68 10.01 -5.92
N GLY A 27 6.52 9.37 -5.92
CA GLY A 27 5.79 8.99 -7.12
C GLY A 27 4.74 7.92 -6.79
N PRO A 28 3.83 7.59 -7.73
CA PRO A 28 2.92 6.46 -7.56
C PRO A 28 3.73 5.24 -7.13
N ASP A 29 3.42 4.69 -5.95
CA ASP A 29 4.18 3.62 -5.30
C ASP A 29 4.57 2.57 -6.36
N PRO A 30 5.87 2.40 -6.69
CA PRO A 30 6.31 1.44 -7.71
C PRO A 30 5.78 0.04 -7.43
N ALA A 31 5.56 -0.29 -6.15
CA ALA A 31 4.91 -1.51 -5.73
C ALA A 31 3.46 -1.59 -6.24
N LEU A 32 2.67 -0.52 -6.14
CA LEU A 32 1.29 -0.50 -6.63
C LEU A 32 1.23 -0.72 -8.16
N LYS A 33 2.11 -0.06 -8.92
CA LYS A 33 2.19 -0.26 -10.37
C LYS A 33 2.62 -1.69 -10.74
N SER A 34 3.60 -2.23 -10.02
CA SER A 34 4.05 -3.61 -10.20
C SER A 34 2.93 -4.60 -9.87
N VAL A 35 2.18 -4.37 -8.80
CA VAL A 35 1.06 -5.24 -8.41
C VAL A 35 -0.03 -5.22 -9.49
N VAL A 36 -0.41 -4.05 -9.99
CA VAL A 36 -1.39 -3.95 -11.09
C VAL A 36 -0.88 -4.66 -12.35
N ALA A 37 0.38 -4.44 -12.73
CA ALA A 37 0.93 -5.03 -13.96
C ALA A 37 1.09 -6.56 -13.91
N ASN A 38 1.38 -7.12 -12.72
CA ASN A 38 1.65 -8.56 -12.57
C ASN A 38 0.43 -9.39 -12.14
N TYR A 39 -0.50 -8.79 -11.41
CA TYR A 39 -1.63 -9.52 -10.81
C TYR A 39 -2.99 -9.12 -11.38
N VAL A 40 -3.14 -8.02 -12.12
CA VAL A 40 -4.42 -7.68 -12.76
C VAL A 40 -4.44 -8.22 -14.19
N GLY A 41 -5.38 -9.12 -14.46
CA GLY A 41 -5.60 -9.69 -15.78
C GLY A 41 -6.26 -8.71 -16.75
N SER A 42 -6.26 -9.03 -18.05
CA SER A 42 -6.95 -8.23 -19.07
C SER A 42 -8.48 -8.19 -18.89
N ASP A 43 -9.02 -9.11 -18.09
CA ASP A 43 -10.41 -9.18 -17.63
C ASP A 43 -10.70 -8.24 -16.44
N GLY A 44 -9.68 -7.57 -15.90
CA GLY A 44 -9.79 -6.71 -14.72
C GLY A 44 -9.90 -7.50 -13.41
N ALA A 45 -9.76 -8.83 -13.46
CA ALA A 45 -9.73 -9.68 -12.27
C ALA A 45 -8.31 -9.75 -11.70
N ILE A 46 -8.22 -9.94 -10.39
CA ILE A 46 -6.95 -10.06 -9.69
C ILE A 46 -6.59 -11.55 -9.62
N HIS A 47 -5.53 -11.93 -10.31
CA HIS A 47 -5.00 -13.28 -10.37
C HIS A 47 -3.76 -13.38 -9.47
N ASP A 48 -3.92 -13.94 -8.27
CA ASP A 48 -2.84 -14.20 -7.31
C ASP A 48 -2.61 -15.72 -7.12
N PRO A 49 -2.05 -16.41 -8.13
CA PRO A 49 -1.86 -17.86 -8.07
C PRO A 49 -0.82 -18.29 -7.03
N THR A 50 0.09 -17.39 -6.64
CA THR A 50 1.16 -17.63 -5.66
C THR A 50 0.77 -17.26 -4.23
N GLY A 51 -0.32 -16.49 -4.04
CA GLY A 51 -0.75 -16.01 -2.73
C GLY A 51 0.15 -14.91 -2.16
N ASP A 52 0.83 -14.17 -3.03
CA ASP A 52 1.79 -13.12 -2.66
C ASP A 52 1.08 -11.84 -2.21
N LEU A 53 -0.09 -11.55 -2.78
CA LEU A 53 -0.97 -10.49 -2.29
C LEU A 53 -1.72 -10.98 -1.07
N GLY A 54 -2.21 -12.22 -1.12
CA GLY A 54 -2.94 -12.84 -0.01
C GLY A 54 -4.27 -12.15 0.30
N VAL A 55 -4.90 -11.55 -0.72
CA VAL A 55 -6.25 -10.98 -0.59
C VAL A 55 -7.26 -12.00 -1.04
N THR A 56 -8.09 -12.44 -0.10
CA THR A 56 -9.15 -13.43 -0.34
C THR A 56 -10.53 -12.77 -0.25
N ASN A 57 -10.66 -11.78 0.63
CA ASN A 57 -11.91 -11.07 0.88
C ASN A 57 -11.64 -9.60 1.28
N LYS A 58 -12.72 -8.86 1.57
CA LYS A 58 -12.63 -7.46 1.98
C LYS A 58 -11.97 -7.27 3.35
N GLU A 59 -11.98 -8.29 4.21
CA GLU A 59 -11.39 -8.22 5.55
C GLU A 59 -9.87 -8.16 5.49
N ASP A 60 -9.27 -8.64 4.39
CA ASP A 60 -7.84 -8.51 4.08
C ASP A 60 -7.48 -7.11 3.57
N VAL A 61 -8.47 -6.26 3.30
CA VAL A 61 -8.28 -4.88 2.86
C VAL A 61 -8.67 -3.91 3.98
N SER A 62 -7.75 -3.04 4.35
CA SER A 62 -8.00 -2.01 5.35
C SER A 62 -7.32 -0.71 4.98
N PHE A 63 -7.73 0.37 5.62
CA PHE A 63 -7.09 1.67 5.41
C PHE A 63 -6.87 2.42 6.72
N GLN A 64 -5.82 3.23 6.74
CA GLN A 64 -5.50 4.14 7.83
C GLN A 64 -5.22 5.52 7.24
N LEU A 65 -5.87 6.54 7.80
CA LEU A 65 -5.66 7.94 7.41
C LEU A 65 -4.84 8.64 8.50
N LYS A 66 -3.66 9.14 8.14
CA LYS A 66 -2.75 9.92 9.00
C LYS A 66 -2.50 11.28 8.36
N GLY A 67 -3.31 12.26 8.72
CA GLY A 67 -3.30 13.58 8.07
C GLY A 67 -3.69 13.45 6.60
N ASP A 68 -2.80 13.85 5.70
CA ASP A 68 -3.00 13.74 4.25
C ASP A 68 -2.47 12.42 3.65
N GLN A 69 -1.92 11.53 4.48
CA GLN A 69 -1.44 10.24 4.04
C GLN A 69 -2.47 9.15 4.29
N LEU A 70 -2.91 8.51 3.21
CA LEU A 70 -3.74 7.32 3.21
C LEU A 70 -2.85 6.09 3.05
N ALA A 71 -2.80 5.24 4.07
CA ALA A 71 -2.18 3.93 3.98
C ALA A 71 -3.26 2.88 3.73
N ILE A 72 -3.14 2.10 2.65
CA ILE A 72 -4.06 1.01 2.31
C ILE A 72 -3.30 -0.30 2.49
N SER A 73 -3.74 -1.13 3.42
CA SER A 73 -3.29 -2.51 3.54
C SER A 73 -4.11 -3.34 2.56
N TYR A 74 -3.43 -4.02 1.66
CA TYR A 74 -4.01 -4.90 0.66
C TYR A 74 -3.41 -6.29 0.83
N GLY A 75 -4.01 -7.08 1.71
CA GLY A 75 -3.47 -8.36 2.15
C GLY A 75 -2.10 -8.16 2.81
N LYS A 76 -1.06 -8.69 2.17
CA LYS A 76 0.34 -8.59 2.63
C LYS A 76 1.05 -7.31 2.14
N GLN A 77 0.44 -6.57 1.22
CA GLN A 77 1.02 -5.33 0.67
C GLN A 77 0.50 -4.10 1.40
N LEU A 78 1.34 -3.08 1.50
CA LEU A 78 0.98 -1.79 2.10
C LEU A 78 1.28 -0.67 1.10
N PHE A 79 0.23 -0.02 0.61
CA PHE A 79 0.34 1.13 -0.28
C PHE A 79 0.23 2.41 0.53
N ARG A 80 1.13 3.36 0.31
CA ARG A 80 1.08 4.69 0.95
C ARG A 80 0.80 5.73 -0.10
N ILE A 81 -0.28 6.47 0.10
CA ILE A 81 -0.80 7.46 -0.83
C ILE A 81 -0.83 8.81 -0.13
N ASP A 82 -0.21 9.83 -0.72
CA ASP A 82 -0.32 11.22 -0.30
C ASP A 82 -1.45 11.89 -1.10
N LEU A 83 -2.60 12.12 -0.46
CA LEU A 83 -3.80 12.66 -1.10
C LEU A 83 -3.60 14.04 -1.74
N ARG A 84 -2.54 14.79 -1.36
CA ARG A 84 -2.23 16.11 -1.94
C ARG A 84 -1.25 16.04 -3.10
N LYS A 85 -0.43 14.99 -3.18
CA LYS A 85 0.65 14.88 -4.18
C LYS A 85 0.40 13.81 -5.21
N ASP A 86 -0.30 12.75 -4.85
CA ASP A 86 -0.54 11.63 -5.74
C ASP A 86 -1.61 11.97 -6.75
N GLY A 87 -1.25 11.83 -8.02
CA GLY A 87 -2.12 12.12 -9.15
C GLY A 87 -3.17 11.05 -9.40
N GLN A 88 -4.08 11.33 -10.35
CA GLN A 88 -5.13 10.40 -10.78
C GLN A 88 -4.63 8.99 -11.13
N ASP A 89 -3.38 8.85 -11.58
CA ASP A 89 -2.80 7.55 -11.93
C ASP A 89 -2.74 6.58 -10.75
N VAL A 90 -2.47 7.07 -9.53
CA VAL A 90 -2.49 6.22 -8.32
C VAL A 90 -3.89 5.71 -8.06
N PHE A 91 -4.88 6.60 -8.13
CA PHE A 91 -6.28 6.25 -7.93
C PHE A 91 -6.80 5.29 -9.01
N ARG A 92 -6.35 5.42 -10.27
CA ARG A 92 -6.65 4.46 -11.34
C ARG A 92 -6.05 3.08 -11.06
N SER A 93 -4.81 3.03 -10.59
CA SER A 93 -4.16 1.77 -10.20
C SER A 93 -4.89 1.09 -9.02
N LEU A 94 -5.33 1.86 -8.02
CA LEU A 94 -6.15 1.33 -6.92
C LEU A 94 -7.49 0.81 -7.44
N GLN A 95 -8.13 1.53 -8.36
CA GLN A 95 -9.38 1.12 -8.96
C GLN A 95 -9.24 -0.20 -9.76
N ALA A 96 -8.10 -0.40 -10.41
CA ALA A 96 -7.77 -1.67 -11.07
C ALA A 96 -7.64 -2.83 -10.07
N LEU A 97 -7.30 -2.55 -8.80
CA LEU A 97 -7.33 -3.51 -7.70
C LEU A 97 -8.70 -3.61 -7.02
N GLY A 98 -9.76 -3.04 -7.62
CA GLY A 98 -11.09 -2.99 -7.01
C GLY A 98 -11.20 -2.04 -5.82
N VAL A 99 -10.15 -1.27 -5.51
CA VAL A 99 -10.10 -0.33 -4.39
C VAL A 99 -10.49 1.06 -4.87
N THR A 100 -11.59 1.60 -4.35
CA THR A 100 -12.04 2.96 -4.64
C THR A 100 -11.85 3.83 -3.41
N VAL A 101 -11.24 5.00 -3.59
CA VAL A 101 -11.05 6.00 -2.53
C VAL A 101 -11.91 7.22 -2.87
N GLU A 102 -12.84 7.55 -1.99
CA GLU A 102 -13.69 8.74 -2.09
C GLU A 102 -13.40 9.66 -0.90
N GLN A 103 -13.30 10.97 -1.15
CA GLN A 103 -13.19 11.97 -0.09
C GLN A 103 -14.43 12.85 -0.11
N ASP A 104 -15.12 12.97 1.01
CA ASP A 104 -16.29 13.86 1.13
C ASP A 104 -15.87 15.33 1.29
N ALA A 105 -16.84 16.24 1.17
CA ALA A 105 -16.63 17.68 1.35
C ALA A 105 -16.17 18.06 2.78
N ASN A 106 -16.31 17.15 3.75
CA ASN A 106 -15.86 17.33 5.13
C ASN A 106 -14.46 16.74 5.38
N GLY A 107 -13.79 16.25 4.33
CA GLY A 107 -12.48 15.63 4.40
C GLY A 107 -12.48 14.19 4.92
N ARG A 108 -13.63 13.55 5.07
CA ARG A 108 -13.73 12.12 5.42
C ARG A 108 -13.36 11.28 4.21
N VAL A 109 -12.37 10.43 4.39
CA VAL A 109 -11.95 9.45 3.39
C VAL A 109 -12.71 8.15 3.61
N THR A 110 -13.39 7.70 2.58
CA THR A 110 -14.06 6.40 2.50
C THR A 110 -13.32 5.54 1.49
N VAL A 111 -12.91 4.35 1.92
CA VAL A 111 -12.31 3.35 1.02
C VAL A 111 -13.30 2.21 0.84
N ARG A 112 -13.47 1.75 -0.39
CA ARG A 112 -14.30 0.59 -0.75
C ARG A 112 -13.48 -0.44 -1.51
N TYR A 113 -13.76 -1.72 -1.32
CA TYR A 113 -13.23 -2.84 -2.10
C TYR A 113 -14.39 -3.55 -2.80
N HIS A 114 -14.37 -3.59 -4.14
CA HIS A 114 -15.47 -4.07 -4.99
C HIS A 114 -16.86 -3.51 -4.61
N GLY A 115 -16.90 -2.23 -4.22
CA GLY A 115 -18.14 -1.54 -3.82
C GLY A 115 -18.53 -1.69 -2.34
N GLU A 116 -17.86 -2.55 -1.59
CA GLU A 116 -18.10 -2.71 -0.15
C GLU A 116 -17.16 -1.84 0.69
N ALA A 117 -17.69 -1.18 1.72
CA ALA A 117 -16.86 -0.36 2.62
C ALA A 117 -15.86 -1.23 3.39
N VAL A 118 -14.58 -0.87 3.33
CA VAL A 118 -13.53 -1.56 4.07
C VAL A 118 -13.33 -0.97 5.46
N LYS A 119 -12.76 -1.75 6.37
CA LYS A 119 -12.53 -1.32 7.75
C LYS A 119 -11.43 -0.26 7.80
N ARG A 120 -11.70 0.81 8.56
CA ARG A 120 -10.67 1.76 8.98
C ARG A 120 -9.91 1.16 10.17
N PHE A 121 -8.59 1.08 10.07
CA PHE A 121 -7.72 0.79 11.21
C PHE A 121 -7.29 2.11 11.87
N GLU A 122 -7.41 2.18 13.20
CA GLU A 122 -6.94 3.32 14.01
C GLU A 122 -5.44 3.25 14.27
#